data_AF-A0A7S6RDQ9-F1
#
_entry.id   AF-A0A7S6RDQ9-F1
#
_cell.length_a   1.000
_cell.length_b   1.000
_cell.length_c   1.000
_cell.angle_alpha   90.00
_cell.angle_beta   90.00
_cell.angle_gamma   90.00
#
_symmetry.space_group_name_H-M   'P 1'
#
loop_
_entity.id
_entity.type
_entity.pdbx_description
1 polymer ?
#
loop_
_entity_poly.entity_id
_entity_poly.type
_entity_poly.pdbx_seq_one_letter_code
_entity_poly.pdbx_strand_id
1 'polypeptide(L)'
;MYFRKWRLDGTWERINHKLQQWVRVLEDHEPNPSAAIVDSQSVESGTIVSQAVGFDSGKLVKGRKRHFLVDTLGLVLMVVVTSAYESDQAGAKKLFAQAKNRISDRLNRLVHIWVDAGYQGKGFMRWVMDTYHWVLQVVRRPVNTKGFVLLPKRWVVEGSFGWFNWCRRLSKDYEILPQTHETFVQIAMIRLMLRGCFKRYD
;
A
#
# COMPACT_ATOMS: atom_id res chain seq x y z
N MET A 1 1.09 27.01 -6.65
CA MET A 1 2.02 25.89 -6.92
C MET A 1 1.23 24.62 -7.24
N TYR A 2 1.46 23.99 -8.39
CA TYR A 2 0.62 22.89 -8.93
C TYR A 2 0.54 21.65 -8.02
N PHE A 3 1.64 21.27 -7.36
CA PHE A 3 1.68 20.09 -6.50
C PHE A 3 0.58 20.08 -5.42
N ARG A 4 0.45 21.16 -4.65
CA ARG A 4 -0.53 21.25 -3.56
C ARG A 4 -1.96 21.21 -4.10
N LYS A 5 -2.23 21.92 -5.19
CA LYS A 5 -3.55 21.94 -5.84
C LYS A 5 -3.95 20.53 -6.26
N TRP A 6 -3.06 19.84 -6.98
CA TRP A 6 -3.28 18.49 -7.49
C TRP A 6 -3.39 17.42 -6.42
N ARG A 7 -2.71 17.61 -5.29
CA ARG A 7 -2.91 16.77 -4.10
C ARG A 7 -4.31 16.96 -3.52
N LEU A 8 -4.77 18.20 -3.39
CA LEU A 8 -6.05 18.50 -2.75
C LEU A 8 -7.24 18.11 -3.63
N ASP A 9 -7.12 18.24 -4.95
CA ASP A 9 -8.19 17.90 -5.91
C ASP A 9 -8.12 16.45 -6.44
N GLY A 10 -7.16 15.64 -5.97
CA GLY A 10 -7.00 14.23 -6.34
C GLY A 10 -6.43 14.00 -7.76
N THR A 11 -5.85 15.00 -8.42
CA THR A 11 -5.27 14.83 -9.76
C THR A 11 -4.15 13.78 -9.78
N TRP A 12 -3.28 13.73 -8.77
CA TRP A 12 -2.21 12.72 -8.71
C TRP A 12 -2.76 11.30 -8.65
N GLU A 13 -3.80 11.08 -7.85
CA GLU A 13 -4.51 9.80 -7.75
C GLU A 13 -5.10 9.38 -9.09
N ARG A 14 -5.81 10.29 -9.77
CA ARG A 14 -6.43 10.00 -11.09
C ARG A 14 -5.38 9.61 -12.14
N ILE A 15 -4.24 10.30 -12.19
CA ILE A 15 -3.14 9.97 -13.12
C ILE A 15 -2.59 8.58 -12.78
N ASN A 16 -2.30 8.32 -11.50
CA ASN A 16 -1.77 7.03 -11.05
C ASN A 16 -2.72 5.88 -11.43
N HIS A 17 -4.03 6.02 -11.18
CA HIS A 17 -5.00 4.98 -11.53
C HIS A 17 -5.09 4.74 -13.03
N LYS A 18 -5.07 5.81 -13.84
CA LYS A 18 -5.19 5.63 -15.30
C LYS A 18 -3.98 4.90 -15.87
N LEU A 19 -2.78 5.25 -15.40
CA LEU A 19 -1.56 4.55 -15.78
C LEU A 19 -1.57 3.10 -15.29
N GLN A 20 -2.07 2.83 -14.08
CA GLN A 20 -2.19 1.46 -13.57
C GLN A 20 -3.09 0.62 -14.47
N GLN A 21 -4.26 1.12 -14.85
CA GLN A 21 -5.15 0.40 -15.76
C GLN A 21 -4.46 0.09 -17.10
N TRP A 22 -3.70 1.05 -17.65
CA TRP A 22 -2.96 0.82 -18.89
C TRP A 22 -1.86 -0.22 -18.74
N VAL A 23 -1.04 -0.14 -17.69
CA VAL A 23 0.01 -1.13 -17.42
C VAL A 23 -0.60 -2.52 -17.23
N ARG A 24 -1.73 -2.64 -16.54
CA ARG A 24 -2.43 -3.93 -16.38
C ARG A 24 -2.86 -4.51 -17.73
N VAL A 25 -3.48 -3.71 -18.59
CA VAL A 25 -3.89 -4.17 -19.93
C VAL A 25 -2.67 -4.55 -20.79
N LEU A 26 -1.57 -3.81 -20.69
CA LEU A 26 -0.33 -4.12 -21.40
C LEU A 26 0.32 -5.42 -20.95
N GLU A 27 0.13 -5.83 -19.69
CA GLU A 27 0.58 -7.11 -19.15
C GLU A 27 -0.56 -8.16 -19.17
N ASP A 28 -1.50 -8.06 -20.13
CA ASP A 28 -2.59 -9.03 -20.37
C ASP A 28 -3.51 -9.29 -19.16
N HIS A 29 -3.66 -8.29 -18.29
CA HIS A 29 -4.57 -8.32 -17.17
C HIS A 29 -5.77 -7.39 -17.34
N GLU A 30 -6.87 -7.76 -16.68
CA GLU A 30 -8.05 -6.90 -16.53
C GLU A 30 -7.67 -5.53 -15.92
N PRO A 31 -8.21 -4.42 -16.44
CA PRO A 31 -7.85 -3.07 -15.99
C PRO A 31 -8.08 -2.84 -14.50
N ASN A 32 -9.12 -3.46 -13.93
CA ASN A 32 -9.41 -3.43 -12.50
C ASN A 32 -9.09 -4.81 -11.89
N PRO A 33 -8.31 -4.87 -10.79
CA PRO A 33 -7.87 -6.12 -10.20
C PRO A 33 -9.01 -6.85 -9.47
N SER A 34 -9.00 -8.19 -9.54
CA SER A 34 -9.88 -9.04 -8.72
C SER A 34 -9.29 -9.42 -7.38
N ALA A 35 -7.97 -9.23 -7.22
CA ALA A 35 -7.25 -9.51 -6.00
C ALA A 35 -6.18 -8.46 -5.71
N ALA A 36 -5.92 -8.24 -4.42
CA ALA A 36 -4.96 -7.27 -3.93
C ALA A 36 -4.19 -7.81 -2.73
N ILE A 37 -3.17 -7.08 -2.31
CA ILE A 37 -2.31 -7.39 -1.18
C ILE A 37 -2.28 -6.17 -0.28
N VAL A 38 -2.38 -6.38 1.03
CA VAL A 38 -2.16 -5.35 2.04
C VAL A 38 -0.96 -5.68 2.89
N ASP A 39 -0.06 -4.71 3.00
CA ASP A 39 1.07 -4.76 3.91
C ASP A 39 1.42 -3.36 4.42
N SER A 40 2.15 -3.31 5.53
CA SER A 40 2.56 -2.08 6.17
C SER A 40 4.09 -1.96 6.28
N GLN A 41 4.59 -0.75 6.04
CA GLN A 41 6.01 -0.44 6.17
C GLN A 41 6.20 0.75 7.11
N SER A 42 6.95 0.53 8.18
CA SER A 42 7.34 1.58 9.10
C SER A 42 8.60 2.27 8.58
N VAL A 43 8.59 3.60 8.54
CA VAL A 43 9.72 4.42 8.10
C VAL A 43 10.06 5.45 9.14
N GLU A 44 11.36 5.69 9.28
CA GLU A 44 11.86 6.76 10.13
C GLU A 44 11.38 8.11 9.63
N SER A 45 10.95 8.96 10.56
CA SER A 45 10.64 10.36 10.27
C SER A 45 11.86 11.25 10.47
N GLY A 46 12.01 12.29 9.65
CA GLY A 46 13.02 13.32 9.88
C GLY A 46 12.78 14.06 11.19
N THR A 47 13.85 14.62 11.78
CA THR A 47 13.82 15.23 13.12
C THR A 47 12.78 16.35 13.28
N ILE A 48 12.51 17.08 12.19
CA ILE A 48 11.55 18.19 12.16
C ILE A 48 10.09 17.75 12.03
N VAL A 49 9.84 16.46 11.78
CA VAL A 49 8.50 15.92 11.59
C VAL A 49 7.93 15.53 12.95
N SER A 50 6.87 16.19 13.37
CA SER A 50 6.19 15.92 14.65
C SER A 50 4.77 15.37 14.48
N GLN A 51 4.10 15.67 13.36
CA GLN A 51 2.71 15.26 13.15
C GLN A 51 2.61 13.78 12.83
N ALA A 52 1.67 13.08 13.46
CA ALA A 52 1.42 11.65 13.23
C ALA A 52 2.71 10.81 13.28
N VAL A 53 3.62 11.12 14.22
CA VAL A 53 4.82 10.33 14.49
C VAL A 53 4.56 9.44 15.70
N GLY A 54 5.08 8.22 15.68
CA GLY A 54 5.00 7.28 16.79
C GLY A 54 6.18 6.35 16.81
N PHE A 55 6.09 5.32 17.64
CA PHE A 55 7.12 4.30 17.75
C PHE A 55 6.50 2.92 17.47
N ASP A 56 7.11 2.21 16.51
CA ASP A 56 6.77 0.82 16.23
C ASP A 56 7.71 -0.07 17.07
N SER A 57 7.20 -0.60 18.18
CA SER A 57 7.97 -1.46 19.06
C SER A 57 8.39 -2.78 18.42
N GLY A 58 7.66 -3.26 17.41
CA GLY A 58 7.98 -4.51 16.72
C GLY A 58 9.16 -4.35 15.75
N LYS A 59 9.32 -3.15 15.17
CA LYS A 59 10.39 -2.83 14.22
C LYS A 59 11.49 -1.93 14.81
N LEU A 60 11.29 -1.44 16.03
CA LEU A 60 12.13 -0.44 16.71
C LEU A 60 12.33 0.84 15.89
N VAL A 61 11.28 1.27 15.18
CA VAL A 61 11.32 2.45 14.30
C VAL A 61 10.51 3.59 14.90
N LYS A 62 11.15 4.76 15.09
CA LYS A 62 10.47 6.02 15.38
C LYS A 62 10.10 6.73 14.08
N GLY A 63 8.82 6.84 13.78
CA GLY A 63 8.37 7.54 12.59
C GLY A 63 6.90 7.30 12.25
N ARG A 64 6.66 7.03 10.97
CA ARG A 64 5.32 6.79 10.42
C ARG A 64 5.22 5.39 9.85
N LYS A 65 4.00 4.87 9.75
CA LYS A 65 3.71 3.60 9.12
C LYS A 65 2.86 3.83 7.89
N ARG A 66 3.29 3.24 6.78
CA ARG A 66 2.68 3.35 5.45
C ARG A 66 1.93 2.07 5.18
N HIS A 67 0.61 2.16 5.05
CA HIS A 67 -0.26 1.03 4.76
C HIS A 67 -0.59 1.06 3.28
N PHE A 68 -0.28 -0.02 2.57
CA PHE A 68 -0.45 -0.09 1.13
C PHE A 68 -1.53 -1.10 0.78
N LEU A 69 -2.35 -0.75 -0.21
CA LEU A 69 -3.17 -1.67 -0.98
C LEU A 69 -2.53 -1.75 -2.37
N VAL A 70 -2.07 -2.94 -2.74
CA VAL A 70 -1.31 -3.17 -3.98
C VAL A 70 -2.01 -4.26 -4.78
N ASP A 71 -2.02 -4.13 -6.11
CA ASP A 71 -2.54 -5.21 -6.96
C ASP A 71 -1.53 -6.36 -7.12
N THR A 72 -1.90 -7.37 -7.91
CA THR A 72 -1.06 -8.54 -8.18
C THR A 72 0.20 -8.26 -8.99
N LEU A 73 0.31 -7.09 -9.65
CA LEU A 73 1.49 -6.67 -10.40
C LEU A 73 2.45 -5.81 -9.56
N GLY A 74 2.11 -5.52 -8.30
CA GLY A 74 2.90 -4.64 -7.46
C GLY A 74 2.57 -3.16 -7.64
N LEU A 75 1.46 -2.84 -8.32
CA LEU A 75 1.02 -1.46 -8.54
C LEU A 75 0.16 -0.97 -7.38
N VAL A 76 0.52 0.17 -6.80
CA VAL A 76 -0.20 0.74 -5.64
C VAL A 76 -1.57 1.26 -6.06
N LEU A 77 -2.62 0.65 -5.52
CA LEU A 77 -4.01 1.06 -5.64
C LEU A 77 -4.33 2.19 -4.65
N MET A 78 -3.90 2.05 -3.39
CA MET A 78 -4.11 3.05 -2.35
C MET A 78 -2.99 3.02 -1.33
N VAL A 79 -2.66 4.17 -0.74
CA VAL A 79 -1.74 4.28 0.38
C VAL A 79 -2.33 5.18 1.46
N VAL A 80 -2.16 4.80 2.72
CA VAL A 80 -2.50 5.63 3.87
C VAL A 80 -1.32 5.65 4.84
N VAL A 81 -0.94 6.83 5.30
CA VAL A 81 0.17 7.00 6.23
C VAL A 81 -0.38 7.37 7.62
N THR A 82 0.01 6.60 8.62
CA THR A 82 -0.37 6.79 10.02
C THR A 82 0.85 6.95 10.90
N SER A 83 0.63 7.26 12.18
CA SER A 83 1.67 7.11 13.21
C SER A 83 2.18 5.67 13.26
N ALA A 84 3.47 5.49 13.54
CA ALA A 84 4.08 4.17 13.68
C ALA A 84 3.56 3.38 14.91
N TYR A 85 2.93 4.07 15.85
CA TYR A 85 2.24 3.45 17.00
C TYR A 85 0.97 2.68 16.59
N GLU A 86 0.37 3.05 15.45
CA GLU A 86 -0.90 2.47 15.02
C GLU A 86 -0.71 1.00 14.61
N SER A 87 -1.66 0.17 15.02
CA SER A 87 -1.68 -1.24 14.66
C SER A 87 -1.97 -1.41 13.17
N ASP A 88 -1.51 -2.51 12.59
CA ASP A 88 -1.72 -2.79 11.17
C ASP A 88 -3.22 -2.91 10.85
N GLN A 89 -4.02 -3.48 11.76
CA GLN A 89 -5.48 -3.54 11.61
C GLN A 89 -6.13 -2.15 11.63
N ALA A 90 -5.73 -1.27 12.54
CA ALA A 90 -6.26 0.10 12.60
C ALA A 90 -5.89 0.89 11.33
N GLY A 91 -4.66 0.70 10.83
CA GLY A 91 -4.20 1.24 9.55
C GLY A 91 -5.01 0.71 8.37
N ALA A 92 -5.23 -0.60 8.28
CA ALA A 92 -6.03 -1.22 7.22
C ALA A 92 -7.49 -0.74 7.24
N LYS A 93 -8.10 -0.51 8.41
CA LYS A 93 -9.44 0.08 8.49
C LYS A 93 -9.49 1.46 7.79
N LYS A 94 -8.50 2.32 8.07
CA LYS A 94 -8.38 3.64 7.43
C LYS A 94 -8.11 3.49 5.93
N LEU A 95 -7.22 2.57 5.55
CA LEU A 95 -6.90 2.27 4.16
C LEU A 95 -8.13 1.84 3.35
N PHE A 96 -8.92 0.88 3.85
CA PHE A 96 -10.11 0.38 3.18
C PHE A 96 -11.20 1.42 3.08
N ALA A 97 -11.43 2.21 4.14
CA ALA A 97 -12.37 3.32 4.11
C ALA A 97 -11.99 4.34 3.03
N GLN A 98 -10.71 4.75 2.97
CA GLN A 98 -10.28 5.68 1.93
C GLN A 98 -10.33 5.07 0.53
N ALA A 99 -9.97 3.80 0.39
CA ALA A 99 -10.02 3.10 -0.89
C ALA A 99 -11.47 3.04 -1.43
N LYS A 100 -12.45 2.69 -0.59
CA LYS A 100 -13.86 2.76 -0.99
C LYS A 100 -14.32 4.18 -1.30
N ASN A 101 -13.89 5.18 -0.53
CA ASN A 101 -14.33 6.56 -0.77
C ASN A 101 -13.76 7.18 -2.05
N ARG A 102 -12.51 6.85 -2.40
CA ARG A 102 -11.78 7.51 -3.49
C ARG A 102 -11.74 6.72 -4.80
N ILE A 103 -11.79 5.39 -4.72
CA ILE A 103 -11.56 4.51 -5.87
C ILE A 103 -12.56 3.34 -5.96
N SER A 104 -13.80 3.51 -5.45
CA SER A 104 -14.81 2.45 -5.44
C SER A 104 -15.03 1.78 -6.81
N ASP A 105 -15.09 2.60 -7.86
CA ASP A 105 -15.26 2.20 -9.26
C ASP A 105 -14.10 1.32 -9.78
N ARG A 106 -12.93 1.41 -9.16
CA ARG A 106 -11.74 0.59 -9.48
C ARG A 106 -11.67 -0.70 -8.68
N LEU A 107 -12.38 -0.77 -7.56
CA LEU A 107 -12.43 -1.94 -6.68
C LEU A 107 -13.69 -2.78 -6.90
N ASN A 108 -14.42 -2.53 -7.99
CA ASN A 108 -15.66 -3.24 -8.33
C ASN A 108 -15.46 -4.75 -8.56
N ARG A 109 -14.26 -5.17 -8.99
CA ARG A 109 -13.88 -6.57 -9.20
C ARG A 109 -13.16 -7.18 -8.00
N LEU A 110 -12.72 -6.36 -7.04
CA LEU A 110 -11.87 -6.82 -5.94
C LEU A 110 -12.67 -7.71 -5.00
N VAL A 111 -12.26 -8.97 -4.87
CA VAL A 111 -12.86 -9.97 -3.99
C VAL A 111 -11.86 -10.46 -2.94
N HIS A 112 -10.63 -10.73 -3.34
CA HIS A 112 -9.61 -11.34 -2.46
C HIS A 112 -8.52 -10.35 -2.06
N ILE A 113 -8.19 -10.31 -0.77
CA ILE A 113 -7.07 -9.51 -0.28
C ILE A 113 -6.14 -10.40 0.54
N TRP A 114 -4.90 -10.55 0.09
CA TRP A 114 -3.87 -11.22 0.86
C TRP A 114 -3.27 -10.27 1.89
N VAL A 115 -3.13 -10.77 3.11
CA VAL A 115 -2.60 -10.00 4.24
C VAL A 115 -1.61 -10.85 5.02
N ASP A 116 -0.74 -10.20 5.79
CA ASP A 116 0.16 -10.91 6.68
C ASP A 116 -0.47 -11.31 8.02
N ALA A 117 0.30 -11.96 8.88
CA ALA A 117 -0.17 -12.42 10.18
C ALA A 117 -0.55 -11.28 11.15
N GLY A 118 -0.08 -10.04 10.94
CA GLY A 118 -0.45 -8.87 11.74
C GLY A 118 -1.93 -8.49 11.58
N TYR A 119 -2.56 -8.88 10.47
CA TYR A 119 -3.97 -8.65 10.18
C TYR A 119 -4.88 -9.79 10.66
N GLN A 120 -4.37 -10.73 11.45
CA GLN A 120 -5.18 -11.84 11.95
C GLN A 120 -6.20 -11.38 12.99
N GLY A 121 -7.41 -11.96 12.94
CA GLY A 121 -8.44 -11.73 13.95
C GLY A 121 -9.82 -11.90 13.35
N LYS A 122 -10.61 -12.84 13.90
CA LYS A 122 -11.95 -13.16 13.38
C LYS A 122 -12.86 -11.93 13.30
N GLY A 123 -12.81 -11.05 14.31
CA GLY A 123 -13.60 -9.82 14.32
C GLY A 123 -13.22 -8.83 13.22
N PHE A 124 -11.93 -8.65 12.96
CA PHE A 124 -11.44 -7.77 11.89
C PHE A 124 -11.81 -8.31 10.51
N MET A 125 -11.56 -9.60 10.26
CA MET A 125 -11.90 -10.25 8.99
C MET A 125 -13.41 -10.21 8.71
N ARG A 126 -14.22 -10.50 9.73
CA ARG A 126 -15.67 -10.43 9.61
C ARG A 126 -16.13 -9.01 9.30
N TRP A 127 -15.59 -8.01 9.99
CA TRP A 127 -15.91 -6.61 9.70
C TRP A 127 -15.60 -6.22 8.24
N VAL A 128 -14.46 -6.66 7.69
CA VAL A 128 -14.10 -6.39 6.28
C VAL A 128 -15.09 -7.07 5.33
N MET A 129 -15.44 -8.33 5.59
CA MET A 129 -16.42 -9.07 4.78
C MET A 129 -17.81 -8.43 4.83
N ASP A 130 -18.28 -8.06 6.03
CA ASP A 130 -19.62 -7.49 6.24
C ASP A 130 -19.72 -6.07 5.68
N THR A 131 -18.64 -5.27 5.74
CA THR A 131 -18.65 -3.87 5.30
C THR A 131 -18.33 -3.69 3.82
N TYR A 132 -17.40 -4.50 3.28
CA TYR A 132 -16.84 -4.29 1.95
C TYR A 132 -16.99 -5.48 1.00
N HIS A 133 -17.47 -6.62 1.50
CA HIS A 133 -17.57 -7.89 0.78
C HIS A 133 -16.22 -8.40 0.23
N TRP A 134 -15.14 -8.06 0.93
CA TRP A 134 -13.79 -8.54 0.62
C TRP A 134 -13.40 -9.68 1.55
N VAL A 135 -12.79 -10.71 0.96
CA VAL A 135 -12.27 -11.88 1.67
C VAL A 135 -10.81 -11.65 1.99
N LEU A 136 -10.50 -11.44 3.28
CA LEU A 136 -9.12 -11.39 3.76
C LEU A 136 -8.55 -12.80 3.90
N GLN A 137 -7.45 -13.08 3.20
CA GLN A 137 -6.70 -14.32 3.33
C GLN A 137 -5.34 -14.04 3.98
N VAL A 138 -5.14 -14.54 5.21
CA VAL A 138 -3.86 -14.42 5.89
C VAL A 138 -2.86 -15.41 5.29
N VAL A 139 -1.77 -14.90 4.74
CA VAL A 139 -0.66 -15.69 4.22
C VAL A 139 0.30 -15.98 5.38
N ARG A 140 0.28 -17.22 5.87
CA ARG A 140 1.16 -17.68 6.95
C ARG A 140 2.42 -18.33 6.38
N ARG A 141 3.52 -18.22 7.13
CA ARG A 141 4.71 -19.06 6.87
C ARG A 141 4.39 -20.52 7.21
N PRO A 142 4.87 -21.50 6.43
CA PRO A 142 4.68 -22.91 6.75
C PRO A 142 5.35 -23.25 8.07
N VAL A 143 4.62 -23.95 8.95
CA VAL A 143 5.08 -24.44 10.25
C VAL A 143 5.96 -25.66 9.97
N ASN A 144 7.27 -25.47 9.79
CA ASN A 144 8.36 -26.47 9.77
C ASN A 144 9.53 -26.09 8.85
N THR A 145 9.49 -24.93 8.22
CA THR A 145 10.60 -24.44 7.41
C THR A 145 11.59 -23.64 8.26
N LYS A 146 12.84 -24.12 8.36
CA LYS A 146 13.97 -23.33 8.88
C LYS A 146 14.56 -22.50 7.74
N GLY A 147 14.75 -21.21 7.96
CA GLY A 147 15.32 -20.29 6.99
C GLY A 147 14.29 -19.47 6.21
N PHE A 148 14.74 -18.84 5.13
CA PHE A 148 13.92 -17.97 4.30
C PHE A 148 13.00 -18.80 3.39
N VAL A 149 11.70 -18.53 3.44
CA VAL A 149 10.70 -19.15 2.56
C VAL A 149 10.05 -18.07 1.70
N LEU A 150 10.14 -18.24 0.38
CA LEU A 150 9.43 -17.39 -0.56
C LEU A 150 7.92 -17.60 -0.38
N LEU A 151 7.21 -16.52 -0.10
CA LEU A 151 5.74 -16.47 -0.09
C LEU A 151 5.31 -15.68 -1.31
N PRO A 152 5.06 -16.30 -2.48
CA PRO A 152 4.99 -15.62 -3.78
C PRO A 152 4.07 -14.38 -3.77
N LYS A 153 2.90 -14.48 -3.13
CA LYS A 153 1.93 -13.39 -3.05
C LYS A 153 2.34 -12.24 -2.13
N ARG A 154 3.17 -12.50 -1.12
CA ARG A 154 3.71 -11.45 -0.23
C ARG A 154 4.89 -10.73 -0.88
N TRP A 155 5.64 -11.41 -1.72
CA TRP A 155 6.82 -10.86 -2.38
C TRP A 155 6.51 -9.73 -3.37
N VAL A 156 5.29 -9.71 -3.90
CA VAL A 156 4.84 -8.64 -4.80
C VAL A 156 4.86 -7.28 -4.11
N VAL A 157 4.26 -7.15 -2.92
CA VAL A 157 4.23 -5.87 -2.17
C VAL A 157 5.60 -5.51 -1.60
N GLU A 158 6.39 -6.50 -1.17
CA GLU A 158 7.78 -6.27 -0.74
C GLU A 158 8.65 -5.78 -1.90
N GLY A 159 8.39 -6.26 -3.13
CA GLY A 159 9.01 -5.74 -4.35
C GLY A 159 8.64 -4.28 -4.63
N SER A 160 7.37 -3.90 -4.44
CA SER A 160 6.93 -2.50 -4.51
C SER A 160 7.68 -1.62 -3.52
N PHE A 161 7.90 -2.10 -2.29
CA PHE A 161 8.72 -1.39 -1.29
C PHE A 161 10.18 -1.24 -1.75
N GLY A 162 10.74 -2.28 -2.36
CA GLY A 162 12.06 -2.24 -2.96
C GLY A 162 12.20 -1.14 -4.02
N TRP A 163 11.18 -0.92 -4.84
CA TRP A 163 11.20 0.16 -5.84
C TRP A 163 11.24 1.55 -5.20
N PHE A 164 10.59 1.74 -4.05
CA PHE A 164 10.62 3.03 -3.35
C PHE A 164 12.00 3.39 -2.78
N ASN A 165 12.89 2.41 -2.57
CA ASN A 165 14.26 2.70 -2.16
C ASN A 165 15.06 3.47 -3.22
N TRP A 166 14.70 3.37 -4.50
CA TRP A 166 15.29 4.17 -5.59
C TRP A 166 14.78 5.62 -5.60
N CYS A 167 13.74 5.92 -4.83
CA CYS A 167 13.24 7.28 -4.63
C CYS A 167 13.79 7.83 -3.30
N ARG A 168 14.90 8.59 -3.36
CA ARG A 168 15.56 9.19 -2.17
C ARG A 168 14.59 9.92 -1.22
N ARG A 169 13.50 10.49 -1.74
CA ARG A 169 12.49 11.18 -0.95
C ARG A 169 11.61 10.25 -0.10
N LEU A 170 11.53 8.97 -0.43
CA LEU A 170 10.73 7.95 0.26
C LEU A 170 11.56 7.05 1.19
N SER A 171 12.89 7.21 1.24
CA SER A 171 13.77 6.43 2.13
C SER A 171 13.54 6.76 3.61
N LYS A 172 13.21 8.01 3.92
CA LYS A 172 12.71 8.49 5.20
C LYS A 172 11.54 9.42 4.96
N ASP A 173 10.68 9.59 5.96
CA ASP A 173 9.59 10.56 5.88
C ASP A 173 10.03 11.94 6.34
N TYR A 174 10.25 12.84 5.39
CA TYR A 174 10.60 14.24 5.64
C TYR A 174 9.38 15.18 5.63
N GLU A 175 8.18 14.66 5.36
CA GLU A 175 7.01 15.49 5.07
C GLU A 175 6.25 15.83 6.36
N ILE A 176 5.89 17.11 6.52
CA ILE A 176 5.10 17.57 7.67
C ILE A 176 3.75 16.87 7.72
N LEU A 177 3.07 16.75 6.57
CA LEU A 177 1.73 16.14 6.48
C LEU A 177 1.82 14.70 5.92
N PRO A 178 1.14 13.72 6.54
CA PRO A 178 1.06 12.35 6.01
C PRO A 178 0.55 12.29 4.57
N GLN A 179 -0.43 13.13 4.22
CA GLN A 179 -1.02 13.18 2.87
C GLN A 179 -0.02 13.64 1.81
N THR A 180 0.97 14.45 2.21
CA THR A 180 2.06 14.83 1.31
C THR A 180 2.96 13.63 1.03
N HIS A 181 3.25 12.80 2.03
CA HIS A 181 3.99 11.56 1.86
C HIS A 181 3.25 10.57 0.95
N GLU A 182 1.94 10.39 1.16
CA GLU A 182 1.06 9.59 0.30
C GLU A 182 1.13 10.04 -1.17
N THR A 183 1.17 11.36 -1.41
CA THR A 183 1.30 11.91 -2.77
C THR A 183 2.66 11.57 -3.39
N PHE A 184 3.75 11.61 -2.62
CA PHE A 184 5.07 11.22 -3.14
C PHE A 184 5.16 9.75 -3.50
N VAL A 185 4.45 8.88 -2.78
CA VAL A 185 4.29 7.47 -3.16
C VAL A 185 3.61 7.34 -4.52
N GLN A 186 2.51 8.07 -4.75
CA GLN A 186 1.80 8.06 -6.03
C GLN A 186 2.70 8.57 -7.17
N ILE A 187 3.44 9.66 -6.95
CA ILE A 187 4.38 10.21 -7.94
C ILE A 187 5.50 9.21 -8.23
N ALA A 188 6.01 8.49 -7.22
CA ALA A 188 7.00 7.44 -7.43
C ALA A 188 6.43 6.32 -8.30
N MET A 189 5.21 5.88 -8.05
CA MET A 189 4.53 4.87 -8.88
C MET A 189 4.29 5.33 -10.32
N ILE A 190 3.84 6.57 -10.51
CA ILE A 190 3.71 7.18 -11.85
C ILE A 190 5.06 7.13 -12.58
N ARG A 191 6.16 7.50 -11.91
CA ARG A 191 7.50 7.46 -12.52
C ARG A 191 7.95 6.06 -12.88
N LEU A 192 7.65 5.06 -12.04
CA LEU A 192 7.92 3.66 -12.37
C LEU A 192 7.09 3.21 -13.58
N MET A 193 5.83 3.63 -13.66
CA MET A 193 4.90 3.26 -14.75
C MET A 193 5.35 3.80 -16.09
N LEU A 194 5.78 5.05 -16.11
CA LEU A 194 6.28 5.68 -17.32
C LEU A 194 7.64 5.13 -17.78
N ARG A 195 8.39 4.47 -16.89
CA ARG A 195 9.68 3.85 -17.22
C ARG A 195 9.57 2.37 -17.60
N GLY A 196 8.41 1.73 -17.38
CA GLY A 196 8.24 0.29 -17.56
C GLY A 196 9.05 -0.56 -16.58
N CYS A 197 9.48 0.00 -15.44
CA CYS A 197 10.31 -0.71 -14.46
C CYS A 197 9.43 -1.52 -13.47
N PHE A 198 8.74 -2.54 -13.96
CA PHE A 198 8.03 -3.51 -13.12
C PHE A 198 8.60 -4.90 -13.30
N LYS A 199 8.64 -5.66 -12.19
CA LYS A 199 8.98 -7.08 -12.25
C LYS A 199 7.76 -7.85 -12.74
N ARG A 200 7.97 -8.70 -13.74
CA ARG A 200 7.05 -9.79 -14.06
C ARG A 200 7.18 -10.84 -12.97
N TYR A 201 6.07 -11.12 -12.28
CA TYR A 201 5.99 -12.22 -11.34
C TYR A 201 5.28 -13.35 -12.09
N ASP A 202 6.02 -13.99 -13.00
CA ASP A 202 5.59 -15.18 -13.75
C ASP A 202 5.66 -16.44 -12.87
#